data_AF-A0A943HSP0-F1
#
_entry.id   AF-A0A943HSP0-F1
#
_cell.length_a   1.000
_cell.length_b   1.000
_cell.length_c   1.000
_cell.angle_alpha   90.00
_cell.angle_beta   90.00
_cell.angle_gamma   90.00
#
_symmetry.space_group_name_H-M   'P 1'
#
loop_
_entity.id
_entity.type
_entity.pdbx_description
1 polymer ?
#
loop_
_entity_poly.entity_id
_entity_poly.type
_entity_poly.pdbx_seq_one_letter_code
_entity_poly.pdbx_strand_id
1 'polypeptide(L)'
;PLEKIGAHCRNHNAHSIGICYEGGLDAEGQAKDTRTLAQRGSLLALLRELKKNFKKALIVGHHDLNPLKECPCYPCVEEYREL
;
A
#
# COMPACT_ATOMS: atom_id res chain seq x y z
N PRO A 1 -3.12 16.59 2.59
CA PRO A 1 -2.71 16.95 1.22
C PRO A 1 -1.55 16.06 0.76
N LEU A 2 -1.44 15.75 -0.53
CA LEU A 2 -0.43 14.82 -1.06
C LEU A 2 1.01 15.36 -0.93
N GLU A 3 1.15 16.68 -0.94
CA GLU A 3 2.42 17.40 -0.85
C GLU A 3 2.98 17.48 0.58
N LYS A 4 2.21 17.08 1.60
CA LYS A 4 2.66 17.09 3.00
C LYS A 4 3.33 15.77 3.35
N ILE A 5 4.47 15.86 4.03
CA ILE A 5 5.21 14.70 4.54
C ILE A 5 4.36 13.96 5.59
N GLY A 6 4.19 12.65 5.40
CA GLY A 6 3.45 11.77 6.30
C GLY A 6 4.33 11.07 7.36
N ALA A 7 3.73 10.11 8.06
CA ALA A 7 4.39 9.29 9.09
C ALA A 7 3.98 7.81 8.98
N HIS A 8 4.15 7.22 7.79
CA HIS A 8 3.66 5.87 7.45
C HIS A 8 4.77 4.82 7.29
N CYS A 9 5.95 5.20 6.83
CA CYS A 9 7.07 4.28 6.59
C CYS A 9 8.41 4.94 6.95
N ARG A 10 9.07 4.40 7.98
CA ARG A 10 10.34 4.93 8.49
C ARG A 10 11.36 5.02 7.35
N ASN A 11 12.06 6.15 7.26
CA ASN A 11 13.04 6.50 6.20
C ASN A 11 12.46 6.71 4.78
N HIS A 12 11.16 6.50 4.57
CA HIS A 12 10.51 6.68 3.26
C HIS A 12 9.44 7.78 3.25
N ASN A 13 9.05 8.30 4.42
CA ASN A 13 7.99 9.31 4.59
C ASN A 13 8.09 10.54 3.67
N ALA A 14 9.30 11.08 3.46
CA ALA A 14 9.50 12.33 2.72
C ALA A 14 9.32 12.19 1.20
N HIS A 15 9.35 10.96 0.67
CA HIS A 15 9.42 10.68 -0.76
C HIS A 15 8.41 9.61 -1.20
N SER A 16 7.36 9.38 -0.42
CA SER A 16 6.33 8.40 -0.74
C SER A 16 4.94 8.84 -0.27
N ILE A 17 3.93 8.31 -0.92
CA ILE A 17 2.52 8.47 -0.54
C ILE A 17 2.11 7.20 0.19
N GLY A 18 1.68 7.32 1.44
CA GLY A 18 1.13 6.21 2.21
C GLY A 18 -0.35 6.00 1.88
N ILE A 19 -0.73 4.77 1.53
CA ILE A 19 -2.13 4.35 1.34
C ILE A 19 -2.41 3.21 2.31
N CYS A 20 -3.48 3.34 3.08
CA CYS A 20 -3.94 2.32 4.01
C CYS A 20 -5.28 1.75 3.53
N TYR A 21 -5.44 0.44 3.60
CA TYR A 21 -6.78 -0.15 3.61
C TYR A 21 -7.13 -0.50 5.06
N GLU A 22 -8.41 -0.42 5.39
CA GLU A 22 -8.90 -0.81 6.71
C GLU A 22 -8.98 -2.33 6.83
N GLY A 23 -8.34 -2.87 7.86
CA GLY A 23 -8.21 -4.31 8.11
C GLY A 23 -6.75 -4.73 8.27
N GLY A 24 -6.47 -5.98 7.91
CA GLY A 24 -5.13 -6.58 7.87
C GLY A 24 -4.90 -7.68 8.89
N LEU A 25 -5.89 -7.95 9.75
CA LEU A 25 -5.84 -9.00 10.77
C LEU A 25 -7.08 -9.90 10.69
N ASP A 26 -6.92 -11.19 10.97
CA ASP A 26 -8.03 -12.12 11.21
C ASP A 26 -8.57 -12.03 12.65
N ALA A 27 -9.52 -12.91 13.00
CA ALA A 27 -10.18 -12.92 14.31
C ALA A 27 -9.20 -13.25 15.45
N GLU A 28 -8.12 -13.95 15.14
CA GLU A 28 -7.05 -14.33 16.05
C GLU A 28 -5.95 -13.26 16.15
N GLY A 29 -6.09 -12.15 15.40
CA GLY A 29 -5.13 -11.05 15.38
C GLY A 29 -3.88 -11.35 14.53
N GLN A 30 -3.93 -12.35 13.65
CA GLN A 30 -2.83 -12.69 12.75
C GLN A 30 -2.95 -11.92 11.44
N ALA A 31 -1.81 -11.59 10.84
CA ALA A 31 -1.75 -10.85 9.58
C ALA A 31 -2.46 -11.60 8.45
N LYS A 32 -3.45 -10.96 7.83
CA LYS A 32 -4.23 -11.54 6.73
C LYS A 32 -4.77 -10.46 5.80
N ASP A 33 -4.69 -10.69 4.49
CA ASP A 33 -5.43 -9.87 3.53
C ASP A 33 -6.93 -10.01 3.77
N THR A 34 -7.52 -8.93 4.27
CA THR A 34 -8.95 -8.84 4.61
C THR A 34 -9.65 -7.77 3.78
N ARG A 35 -9.00 -7.30 2.71
CA ARG A 35 -9.59 -6.30 1.82
C ARG A 35 -10.89 -6.84 1.22
N THR A 36 -11.95 -6.05 1.34
CA THR A 36 -13.20 -6.29 0.62
C THR A 36 -13.00 -6.07 -0.88
N LEU A 37 -13.87 -6.65 -1.71
CA LEU A 37 -13.86 -6.42 -3.17
C LEU A 37 -13.97 -4.92 -3.51
N ALA A 38 -14.77 -4.17 -2.76
CA ALA A 38 -14.91 -2.73 -2.93
C ALA A 38 -13.61 -1.97 -2.62
N GLN A 39 -12.90 -2.34 -1.54
CA GLN A 39 -11.59 -1.78 -1.23
C GLN A 39 -10.56 -2.10 -2.30
N ARG A 40 -10.51 -3.34 -2.81
CA ARG A 40 -9.59 -3.73 -3.90
C ARG A 40 -9.86 -2.91 -5.17
N GLY A 41 -11.14 -2.76 -5.56
CA GLY A 41 -11.54 -1.94 -6.70
C GLY A 41 -11.15 -0.46 -6.54
N SER A 42 -11.42 0.11 -5.36
CA SER A 42 -11.09 1.52 -5.05
C SER A 42 -9.58 1.76 -5.02
N LEU A 43 -8.82 0.83 -4.42
CA LEU A 43 -7.37 0.89 -4.37
C LEU A 43 -6.75 0.81 -5.78
N LEU A 44 -7.23 -0.10 -6.63
CA LEU A 44 -6.77 -0.19 -8.02
C LEU A 44 -7.04 1.10 -8.81
N ALA A 45 -8.22 1.71 -8.63
CA ALA A 45 -8.55 2.98 -9.27
C ALA A 45 -7.60 4.11 -8.82
N LEU A 46 -7.38 4.22 -7.51
CA LEU A 46 -6.46 5.21 -6.93
C LEU A 46 -5.02 5.01 -7.41
N LEU A 47 -4.51 3.77 -7.41
CA LEU A 47 -3.16 3.46 -7.87
C LEU A 47 -2.96 3.85 -9.35
N ARG A 48 -3.96 3.58 -10.21
CA ARG A 48 -3.92 4.01 -11.62
C ARG A 48 -3.89 5.52 -11.78
N GLU A 49 -4.64 6.26 -10.98
CA GLU A 49 -4.63 7.72 -11.00
C GLU A 49 -3.27 8.27 -10.55
N LEU A 50 -2.74 7.77 -9.43
CA LEU A 50 -1.43 8.17 -8.92
C LEU A 50 -0.31 7.84 -9.90
N LYS A 51 -0.33 6.67 -10.56
CA LYS A 51 0.66 6.31 -11.60
C LYS A 51 0.64 7.25 -12.80
N LYS A 52 -0.54 7.75 -13.21
CA LYS A 52 -0.62 8.76 -14.29
C LYS A 52 0.12 10.05 -13.92
N ASN A 53 -0.02 10.48 -12.66
CA ASN A 53 0.60 11.71 -12.14
C ASN A 53 2.07 11.51 -11.78
N PHE A 54 2.44 10.31 -11.29
CA PHE A 54 3.78 9.95 -10.82
C PHE A 54 4.31 8.73 -11.58
N LYS A 55 4.56 8.90 -12.88
CA LYS A 55 4.89 7.80 -13.82
C LYS A 55 6.06 6.91 -13.41
N LYS A 56 7.02 7.44 -12.65
CA LYS A 56 8.21 6.72 -12.18
C LYS A 56 8.05 6.13 -10.76
N ALA A 57 6.93 6.37 -10.09
CA ALA A 57 6.70 5.86 -8.76
C ALA A 57 6.59 4.33 -8.79
N LEU A 58 7.21 3.69 -7.80
CA LEU A 58 7.06 2.27 -7.54
C LEU A 58 5.81 2.05 -6.69
N ILE A 59 5.10 0.94 -6.95
CA ILE A 59 4.03 0.46 -6.06
C ILE A 59 4.64 -0.68 -5.26
N VAL A 60 4.74 -0.48 -3.95
CA VAL A 60 5.35 -1.42 -3.00
C VAL A 60 4.50 -1.50 -1.74
N GLY A 61 4.56 -2.62 -1.05
CA GLY A 61 4.05 -2.80 0.30
C GLY A 61 5.07 -2.33 1.35
N HIS A 62 4.61 -2.14 2.59
CA HIS A 62 5.51 -1.79 3.70
C HIS A 62 6.51 -2.93 3.98
N HIS A 63 6.08 -4.19 3.86
CA HIS A 63 6.93 -5.38 3.96
C HIS A 63 8.09 -5.36 2.96
N ASP A 64 7.85 -4.93 1.73
CA ASP A 64 8.88 -4.87 0.68
C ASP A 64 10.01 -3.88 1.02
N LEU A 65 9.72 -2.87 1.85
CA LEU A 65 10.69 -1.89 2.36
C LEU A 65 11.28 -2.30 3.72
N ASN A 66 10.56 -3.11 4.48
CA ASN A 66 10.98 -3.62 5.78
C ASN A 66 10.38 -5.02 6.01
N PRO A 67 11.14 -6.10 5.77
CA PRO A 67 10.65 -7.48 5.90
C PRO A 67 10.20 -7.87 7.31
N LEU A 68 10.50 -7.07 8.34
CA LEU A 68 10.00 -7.27 9.70
C LEU A 68 8.54 -6.82 9.90
N LYS A 69 7.90 -6.28 8.87
CA LYS A 69 6.51 -5.79 8.91
C LYS A 69 5.62 -6.69 8.08
N GLU A 70 4.55 -7.20 8.65
CA GLU A 70 3.57 -7.99 7.87
C GLU A 70 2.72 -7.11 6.94
N CYS A 71 2.54 -5.82 7.25
CA CYS A 71 1.79 -4.87 6.42
C CYS A 71 2.34 -4.84 4.97
N PRO A 72 1.51 -4.97 3.92
CA PRO A 72 0.05 -4.84 3.93
C PRO A 72 -0.71 -6.18 4.01
N CYS A 73 -0.04 -7.26 4.40
CA CYS A 73 -0.61 -8.61 4.57
C CYS A 73 -1.03 -9.29 3.24
N TYR A 74 -0.49 -8.81 2.11
CA TYR A 74 -0.60 -9.41 0.77
C TYR A 74 0.62 -9.04 -0.09
N PRO A 75 0.95 -9.81 -1.16
CA PRO A 75 2.10 -9.55 -2.02
C PRO A 75 1.83 -8.35 -2.96
N CYS A 76 2.14 -7.15 -2.50
CA CYS A 76 1.78 -5.89 -3.17
C CYS A 76 2.45 -5.71 -4.54
N VAL A 77 3.77 -5.92 -4.62
CA VAL A 77 4.53 -5.80 -5.87
C VAL A 77 3.98 -6.74 -6.94
N GLU A 78 3.58 -7.95 -6.55
CA GLU A 78 3.13 -8.96 -7.50
C GLU A 78 1.69 -8.73 -7.95
N GLU A 79 0.81 -8.27 -7.05
CA GLU A 79 -0.56 -7.92 -7.41
C GLU A 79 -0.62 -6.75 -8.41
N TYR A 80 0.32 -5.81 -8.34
CA TYR A 80 0.33 -4.58 -9.14
C TYR A 80 1.46 -4.48 -10.16
N ARG A 81 2.10 -5.59 -10.51
CA ARG A 81 3.24 -5.63 -11.42
C ARG A 81 2.96 -4.98 -12.79
N GLU A 82 1.71 -5.03 -13.24
CA GLU A 82 1.27 -4.52 -14.56
C GLU A 82 0.84 -3.03 -14.53
N LEU A 83 1.08 -2.30 -13.43
CA LEU A 83 0.77 -0.85 -13.27
C LEU A 83 2.02 0.04 -13.28
#